data_AF-A0AAD5E1P8-F1
#
_entry.id   AF-A0AAD5E1P8-F1
#
_cell.length_a   1.000
_cell.length_b   1.000
_cell.length_c   1.000
_cell.angle_alpha   90.00
_cell.angle_beta   90.00
_cell.angle_gamma   90.00
#
_symmetry.space_group_name_H-M   'P 1'
#
loop_
_entity.id
_entity.type
_entity.pdbx_description
1 polymer ?
#
loop_
_entity_poly.entity_id
_entity_poly.type
_entity_poly.pdbx_seq_one_letter_code
_entity_poly.pdbx_strand_id
1 'polypeptide(L)'
;MCVNVLLSSTGAILPAAAVPANANTHRISLASSYTSKLAWKLSGSSHQSLDTTSITRGGHSKLAQAQVSKPTLEEASVKSNPLPAGIPGCYSKTVPFTQYWISKENSWDETNNGERVWLGMEQEERLATLQNETIATVSSNTFEKCTMEGTCLLNDGRLINVDIKDSFKVIGGRNRKKNLFGYGSRKQNLAPFVSIAANDLPYGQTMYLSQLDGVRMSNGLIHNGCVRVDDDSYSFGSCQLDFFVVSYVDYLLVESGPINRISFENCTVKNYATEDMMKWVGADVSALSIIPNDQRDDWKDWMVHDEEHPFTTVINATNVSSSSATPSVKPSTTMTINATSSSVTHPVTHSTTSQAGSKTTNSTRSK
;
A
#
# COMPACT_ATOMS: atom_id res chain seq x y z
N MET A 1 48.62 51.77 46.63
CA MET A 1 47.87 52.40 47.73
C MET A 1 46.65 51.55 48.03
N CYS A 2 46.56 51.03 49.25
CA CYS A 2 45.42 50.27 49.75
C CYS A 2 44.21 51.18 49.96
N VAL A 3 43.01 50.77 49.54
CA VAL A 3 41.76 50.97 50.30
C VAL A 3 40.86 49.76 50.04
N ASN A 4 40.26 49.27 51.11
CA ASN A 4 39.55 48.02 51.25
C ASN A 4 38.07 48.31 51.61
N VAL A 5 37.18 47.42 51.15
CA VAL A 5 35.85 47.03 51.71
C VAL A 5 34.67 48.02 51.63
N LEU A 6 33.59 47.60 50.94
CA LEU A 6 32.28 47.33 51.58
C LEU A 6 31.35 46.49 50.70
N LEU A 7 30.70 45.53 51.35
CA LEU A 7 29.80 44.50 50.83
C LEU A 7 28.42 45.05 50.43
N SER A 8 27.77 44.39 49.46
CA SER A 8 26.34 44.12 49.51
C SER A 8 25.99 42.88 48.70
N SER A 9 25.34 41.94 49.37
CA SER A 9 24.87 40.65 48.87
C SER A 9 23.44 40.73 48.36
N THR A 10 23.17 40.19 47.18
CA THR A 10 21.90 39.49 46.90
C THR A 10 22.19 38.35 45.93
N GLY A 11 21.83 37.13 46.35
CA GLY A 11 22.00 35.91 45.57
C GLY A 11 20.79 35.67 44.66
N ALA A 12 21.08 35.09 43.49
CA ALA A 12 20.10 34.38 42.69
C ALA A 12 20.73 33.07 42.22
N ILE A 13 20.05 31.98 42.54
CA ILE A 13 20.40 30.59 42.30
C ILE A 13 19.98 30.23 40.87
N LEU A 14 20.92 29.76 40.05
CA LEU A 14 20.63 29.12 38.75
C LEU A 14 20.76 27.60 38.92
N PRO A 15 19.80 26.78 38.47
CA PRO A 15 19.99 25.34 38.41
C PRO A 15 20.74 24.93 37.13
N ALA A 16 21.59 23.93 37.30
CA ALA A 16 22.42 23.31 36.29
C ALA A 16 21.61 22.56 35.22
N ALA A 17 22.05 22.67 33.97
CA ALA A 17 21.56 21.88 32.85
C ALA A 17 22.07 20.44 32.96
N ALA A 18 21.15 19.48 32.99
CA ALA A 18 21.43 18.06 32.92
C ALA A 18 21.42 17.59 31.45
N VAL A 19 22.48 16.88 31.07
CA VAL A 19 22.59 16.08 29.85
C VAL A 19 21.86 14.76 30.08
N PRO A 20 21.12 14.22 29.10
CA PRO A 20 21.00 12.78 28.98
C PRO A 20 21.54 12.30 27.64
N ALA A 21 22.55 11.44 27.73
CA ALA A 21 22.76 10.35 26.79
C ALA A 21 21.67 9.31 27.00
N ASN A 22 21.13 8.73 25.93
CA ASN A 22 21.17 7.28 25.65
C ASN A 22 20.25 6.96 24.46
N ALA A 23 20.82 6.42 23.39
CA ALA A 23 20.09 5.93 22.23
C ALA A 23 19.61 4.49 22.52
N ASN A 24 18.31 4.31 22.63
CA ASN A 24 17.69 2.99 22.74
C ASN A 24 17.28 2.48 21.36
N THR A 25 17.86 1.35 20.99
CA THR A 25 17.52 0.51 19.85
C THR A 25 16.12 -0.10 20.07
N HIS A 26 15.12 0.35 19.31
CA HIS A 26 13.81 -0.30 19.30
C HIS A 26 13.76 -1.42 18.26
N ARG A 27 13.83 -2.67 18.74
CA ARG A 27 13.23 -3.82 18.05
C ARG A 27 11.72 -3.70 18.19
N ILE A 28 11.02 -3.42 17.09
CA ILE A 28 9.56 -3.45 17.04
C ILE A 28 9.12 -4.91 16.92
N SER A 29 8.37 -5.38 17.93
CA SER A 29 7.68 -6.67 17.93
C SER A 29 6.27 -6.44 17.40
N LEU A 30 6.02 -6.85 16.15
CA LEU A 30 4.69 -6.89 15.53
C LEU A 30 3.89 -8.07 16.07
N ALA A 31 3.14 -7.86 17.16
CA ALA A 31 2.13 -8.82 17.62
C ALA A 31 1.14 -8.16 18.59
N SER A 32 0.30 -7.21 18.14
CA SER A 32 -0.92 -6.85 18.91
C SER A 32 -1.85 -5.88 18.15
N SER A 33 -2.63 -6.37 17.18
CA SER A 33 -3.81 -5.62 16.67
C SER A 33 -4.75 -6.49 15.81
N TYR A 34 -5.35 -7.54 16.39
CA TYR A 34 -6.34 -8.38 15.68
C TYR A 34 -7.77 -8.34 16.26
N THR A 35 -8.06 -7.55 17.30
CA THR A 35 -9.35 -7.63 18.01
C THR A 35 -10.39 -6.55 17.66
N SER A 36 -10.09 -5.59 16.77
CA SER A 36 -10.99 -4.46 16.47
C SER A 36 -11.87 -4.61 15.22
N LYS A 37 -11.72 -5.66 14.39
CA LYS A 37 -12.45 -5.79 13.11
C LYS A 37 -13.99 -5.94 13.22
N LEU A 38 -14.53 -6.34 14.38
CA LEU A 38 -15.98 -6.65 14.52
C LEU A 38 -16.89 -5.50 15.00
N ALA A 39 -16.36 -4.38 15.51
CA ALA A 39 -17.18 -3.40 16.21
C ALA A 39 -18.14 -2.56 15.31
N TRP A 40 -17.98 -2.62 13.98
CA TRP A 40 -18.73 -1.76 13.05
C TRP A 40 -19.82 -2.46 12.23
N LYS A 41 -20.02 -3.78 12.38
CA LYS A 41 -21.01 -4.53 11.58
C LYS A 41 -22.48 -4.28 12.01
N LEU A 42 -22.75 -3.36 12.95
CA LEU A 42 -24.11 -3.14 13.51
C LEU A 42 -24.58 -1.67 13.67
N SER A 43 -23.84 -0.66 13.18
CA SER A 43 -24.27 0.76 13.35
C SER A 43 -24.41 1.49 12.02
N GLY A 44 -25.39 1.08 11.20
CA GLY A 44 -25.66 1.74 9.92
C GLY A 44 -27.04 1.42 9.35
N SER A 45 -28.12 1.82 10.03
CA SER A 45 -29.43 1.98 9.39
C SER A 45 -30.28 2.98 10.16
N SER A 46 -30.45 4.17 9.57
CA SER A 46 -31.51 5.10 9.93
C SER A 46 -32.14 5.68 8.67
N HIS A 47 -33.44 5.42 8.57
CA HIS A 47 -34.51 6.22 7.97
C HIS A 47 -34.47 6.55 6.46
N GLN A 48 -35.31 5.85 5.71
CA GLN A 48 -36.36 6.55 4.97
C GLN A 48 -37.74 5.97 5.30
N SER A 49 -38.62 6.88 5.68
CA SER A 49 -40.03 6.71 6.04
C SER A 49 -40.86 6.61 4.76
N LEU A 50 -41.63 5.54 4.60
CA LEU A 50 -42.75 5.50 3.66
C LEU A 50 -43.96 4.78 4.26
N ASP A 51 -45.11 5.20 3.75
CA ASP A 51 -46.44 5.25 4.35
C ASP A 51 -47.05 3.97 4.92
N THR A 52 -47.74 4.19 6.04
CA THR A 52 -48.79 3.36 6.63
C THR A 52 -49.96 3.15 5.68
N THR A 53 -50.25 1.89 5.34
CA THR A 53 -51.63 1.43 5.09
C THR A 53 -51.88 0.11 5.81
N SER A 54 -52.96 0.12 6.59
CA SER A 54 -53.44 -0.93 7.48
C SER A 54 -53.98 -2.14 6.71
N ILE A 55 -53.48 -3.34 7.01
CA ILE A 55 -54.20 -4.60 6.76
C ILE A 55 -54.14 -5.48 8.01
N THR A 56 -55.33 -6.01 8.31
CA THR A 56 -55.80 -6.76 9.47
C THR A 56 -55.16 -8.14 9.72
N ARG A 57 -55.01 -8.43 11.03
CA ARG A 57 -55.10 -9.71 11.75
C ARG A 57 -55.19 -11.02 10.96
N GLY A 58 -54.31 -11.96 11.30
CA GLY A 58 -54.64 -13.39 11.31
C GLY A 58 -53.42 -14.31 11.31
N GLY A 59 -53.26 -15.14 12.35
CA GLY A 59 -52.47 -16.38 12.27
C GLY A 59 -51.23 -16.45 13.18
N HIS A 60 -51.43 -16.85 14.43
CA HIS A 60 -50.34 -17.37 15.27
C HIS A 60 -49.98 -18.79 14.80
N SER A 61 -48.92 -18.93 14.00
CA SER A 61 -48.25 -20.21 13.78
C SER A 61 -46.99 -20.29 14.65
N LYS A 62 -47.01 -21.22 15.62
CA LYS A 62 -45.86 -21.62 16.43
C LYS A 62 -44.75 -22.14 15.50
N LEU A 63 -43.73 -21.33 15.24
CA LEU A 63 -42.47 -21.80 14.68
C LEU A 63 -41.65 -22.43 15.81
N ALA A 64 -41.53 -23.75 15.75
CA ALA A 64 -40.61 -24.51 16.59
C ALA A 64 -39.17 -24.07 16.27
N GLN A 65 -38.49 -23.50 17.27
CA GLN A 65 -37.06 -23.26 17.21
C GLN A 65 -36.35 -24.61 17.26
N ALA A 66 -35.95 -25.12 16.10
CA ALA A 66 -35.02 -26.23 16.01
C ALA A 66 -33.66 -25.72 16.52
N GLN A 67 -33.24 -26.20 17.70
CA GLN A 67 -31.89 -25.99 18.18
C GLN A 67 -30.93 -26.76 17.25
N VAL A 68 -30.30 -26.05 16.33
CA VAL A 68 -29.19 -26.57 15.55
C VAL A 68 -28.01 -26.71 16.51
N SER A 69 -27.81 -27.93 17.00
CA SER A 69 -26.64 -28.31 17.79
C SER A 69 -25.38 -28.04 16.99
N LYS A 70 -24.59 -27.06 17.43
CA LYS A 70 -23.28 -26.73 16.88
C LYS A 70 -22.42 -28.00 16.90
N PRO A 71 -21.97 -28.54 15.75
CA PRO A 71 -21.16 -29.74 15.74
C PRO A 71 -19.90 -29.48 16.57
N THR A 72 -19.73 -30.26 17.62
CA THR A 72 -18.50 -30.29 18.40
C THR A 72 -17.42 -30.81 17.46
N LEU A 73 -16.60 -29.91 16.94
CA LEU A 73 -15.38 -30.25 16.19
C LEU A 73 -14.44 -30.93 17.18
N GLU A 74 -14.60 -32.24 17.33
CA GLU A 74 -13.63 -33.10 17.97
C GLU A 74 -12.33 -32.95 17.17
N GLU A 75 -11.33 -32.31 17.78
CA GLU A 75 -9.98 -32.14 17.22
C GLU A 75 -9.34 -33.52 17.14
N ALA A 76 -9.71 -34.30 16.14
CA ALA A 76 -8.97 -35.48 15.75
C ALA A 76 -7.52 -35.02 15.52
N SER A 77 -6.59 -35.59 16.29
CA SER A 77 -5.16 -35.38 16.14
C SER A 77 -4.74 -35.89 14.77
N VAL A 78 -4.88 -35.03 13.76
CA VAL A 78 -4.42 -35.30 12.40
C VAL A 78 -2.91 -35.30 12.46
N LYS A 79 -2.29 -36.48 12.33
CA LYS A 79 -0.84 -36.59 12.09
C LYS A 79 -0.54 -35.75 10.86
N SER A 80 0.23 -34.68 11.03
CA SER A 80 0.68 -33.85 9.92
C SER A 80 1.57 -34.68 9.01
N ASN A 81 1.31 -34.62 7.71
CA ASN A 81 2.25 -35.15 6.73
C ASN A 81 3.60 -34.43 6.90
N PRO A 82 4.74 -35.13 6.78
CA PRO A 82 6.04 -34.48 6.80
C PRO A 82 6.11 -33.44 5.69
N LEU A 83 6.70 -32.27 6.00
CA LEU A 83 6.88 -31.19 5.03
C LEU A 83 7.80 -31.64 3.89
N PRO A 84 7.56 -31.19 2.64
CA PRO A 84 8.49 -31.42 1.55
C PRO A 84 9.89 -30.88 1.86
N ALA A 85 10.91 -31.49 1.25
CA ALA A 85 12.28 -31.03 1.39
C ALA A 85 12.44 -29.57 0.92
N GLY A 86 13.16 -28.76 1.69
CA GLY A 86 13.39 -27.34 1.40
C GLY A 86 12.33 -26.40 1.97
N ILE A 87 11.20 -26.90 2.45
CA ILE A 87 10.20 -26.08 3.15
C ILE A 87 10.63 -25.85 4.61
N PRO A 88 10.69 -24.60 5.09
CA PRO A 88 11.04 -24.31 6.48
C PRO A 88 10.09 -24.98 7.48
N GLY A 89 10.66 -25.59 8.53
CA GLY A 89 9.89 -26.39 9.51
C GLY A 89 8.81 -25.61 10.27
N CYS A 90 8.91 -24.28 10.33
CA CYS A 90 7.91 -23.40 10.94
C CYS A 90 6.53 -23.47 10.26
N TYR A 91 6.45 -23.82 8.97
CA TYR A 91 5.18 -24.00 8.25
C TYR A 91 4.37 -25.21 8.74
N SER A 92 4.95 -26.05 9.62
CA SER A 92 4.21 -27.10 10.34
C SER A 92 3.39 -26.56 11.52
N LYS A 93 3.50 -25.26 11.83
CA LYS A 93 2.82 -24.58 12.93
C LYS A 93 1.89 -23.49 12.38
N THR A 94 1.26 -22.75 13.28
CA THR A 94 0.58 -21.51 12.93
C THR A 94 1.56 -20.48 12.39
N VAL A 95 1.27 -19.96 11.19
CA VAL A 95 2.02 -18.87 10.56
C VAL A 95 1.20 -17.58 10.60
N PRO A 96 1.84 -16.41 10.78
CA PRO A 96 1.18 -15.13 10.55
C PRO A 96 0.66 -15.05 9.12
N PHE A 97 -0.58 -14.59 8.99
CA PHE A 97 -1.28 -14.47 7.73
C PHE A 97 -1.94 -13.11 7.64
N THR A 98 -1.30 -12.23 6.88
CA THR A 98 -1.73 -10.85 6.65
C THR A 98 -2.38 -10.73 5.28
N GLN A 99 -2.79 -9.52 4.93
CA GLN A 99 -3.29 -9.19 3.60
C GLN A 99 -2.65 -7.90 3.10
N TYR A 100 -2.50 -7.79 1.79
CA TYR A 100 -2.03 -6.58 1.11
C TYR A 100 -2.88 -6.31 -0.14
N TRP A 101 -2.88 -5.06 -0.62
CA TRP A 101 -3.77 -4.60 -1.70
C TRP A 101 -3.14 -3.49 -2.55
N ILE A 102 -3.79 -3.15 -3.66
CA ILE A 102 -3.39 -2.00 -4.47
C ILE A 102 -3.89 -0.73 -3.80
N SER A 103 -2.97 0.12 -3.36
CA SER A 103 -3.32 1.46 -2.86
C SER A 103 -3.88 2.30 -4.00
N LYS A 104 -4.95 3.08 -3.74
CA LYS A 104 -5.58 3.91 -4.78
C LYS A 104 -5.65 5.38 -4.36
N GLU A 105 -5.08 6.24 -5.19
CA GLU A 105 -5.14 7.69 -4.99
C GLU A 105 -6.60 8.17 -4.92
N ASN A 106 -6.88 9.14 -4.05
CA ASN A 106 -8.22 9.66 -3.77
C ASN A 106 -9.22 8.58 -3.33
N SER A 107 -8.78 7.69 -2.43
CA SER A 107 -9.63 6.68 -1.79
C SER A 107 -9.32 6.52 -0.31
N TRP A 108 -10.18 5.77 0.40
CA TRP A 108 -9.96 5.40 1.79
C TRP A 108 -9.02 4.21 1.91
N ASP A 109 -8.18 4.23 2.94
CA ASP A 109 -7.23 3.17 3.29
C ASP A 109 -7.05 3.10 4.83
N GLU A 110 -6.08 2.34 5.31
CA GLU A 110 -5.67 2.29 6.71
C GLU A 110 -4.16 2.45 6.94
N THR A 111 -3.82 3.03 8.09
CA THR A 111 -2.45 3.05 8.63
C THR A 111 -2.08 1.69 9.22
N ASN A 112 -0.79 1.49 9.51
CA ASN A 112 -0.29 0.27 10.19
C ASN A 112 -0.90 0.02 11.58
N ASN A 113 -1.51 1.04 12.19
CA ASN A 113 -2.20 0.92 13.46
C ASN A 113 -3.71 0.65 13.30
N GLY A 114 -4.19 0.47 12.07
CA GLY A 114 -5.60 0.24 11.75
C GLY A 114 -6.46 1.51 11.75
N GLU A 115 -5.86 2.70 11.70
CA GLU A 115 -6.59 3.96 11.62
C GLU A 115 -6.96 4.27 10.17
N ARG A 116 -8.22 4.67 9.93
CA ARG A 116 -8.65 5.06 8.58
C ARG A 116 -7.97 6.34 8.12
N VAL A 117 -7.52 6.34 6.87
CA VAL A 117 -6.81 7.46 6.25
C VAL A 117 -7.35 7.71 4.84
N TRP A 118 -7.38 8.98 4.43
CA TRP A 118 -7.73 9.38 3.07
C TRP A 118 -6.47 9.66 2.25
N LEU A 119 -6.41 9.11 1.03
CA LEU A 119 -5.25 9.18 0.12
C LEU A 119 -5.35 10.33 -0.90
N GLY A 120 -5.82 11.50 -0.49
CA GLY A 120 -6.00 12.67 -1.37
C GLY A 120 -5.83 14.01 -0.66
N MET A 121 -5.01 14.07 0.39
CA MET A 121 -4.77 15.31 1.16
C MET A 121 -3.69 16.22 0.54
N GLU A 122 -3.57 17.45 1.03
CA GLU A 122 -2.80 18.54 0.41
C GLU A 122 -1.27 18.46 0.52
N GLN A 123 -0.70 17.66 1.42
CA GLN A 123 0.76 17.56 1.53
C GLN A 123 1.30 16.75 0.37
N GLU A 124 2.04 17.41 -0.51
CA GLU A 124 2.48 16.82 -1.77
C GLU A 124 3.87 16.20 -1.69
N GLU A 125 3.94 14.92 -2.02
CA GLU A 125 5.16 14.13 -2.20
C GLU A 125 5.31 13.71 -3.66
N ARG A 126 6.55 13.52 -4.08
CA ARG A 126 6.87 13.21 -5.47
C ARG A 126 7.11 11.72 -5.66
N LEU A 127 6.24 11.07 -6.43
CA LEU A 127 6.52 9.73 -6.96
C LEU A 127 7.53 9.88 -8.10
N ALA A 128 8.70 9.28 -7.95
CA ALA A 128 9.79 9.42 -8.91
C ALA A 128 10.37 8.08 -9.36
N THR A 129 10.88 8.05 -10.58
CA THR A 129 11.66 6.91 -11.10
C THR A 129 13.02 6.81 -10.42
N LEU A 130 13.74 5.71 -10.66
CA LEU A 130 15.12 5.54 -10.20
C LEU A 130 16.06 6.64 -10.76
N GLN A 131 15.75 7.17 -11.94
CA GLN A 131 16.45 8.29 -12.59
C GLN A 131 16.01 9.65 -12.05
N ASN A 132 15.22 9.67 -10.97
CA ASN A 132 14.71 10.86 -10.31
C ASN A 132 13.72 11.67 -11.19
N GLU A 133 13.11 11.03 -12.20
CA GLU A 133 12.09 11.64 -13.05
C GLU A 133 10.73 11.59 -12.37
N THR A 134 9.99 12.68 -12.38
CA THR A 134 8.68 12.76 -11.75
C THR A 134 7.64 11.96 -12.53
N ILE A 135 6.98 11.01 -11.87
CA ILE A 135 5.81 10.30 -12.38
C ILE A 135 4.55 11.10 -12.05
N ALA A 136 4.39 11.48 -10.78
CA ALA A 136 3.26 12.23 -10.27
C ALA A 136 3.64 12.94 -8.97
N THR A 137 2.83 13.93 -8.61
CA THR A 137 2.82 14.53 -7.28
C THR A 137 1.52 14.08 -6.60
N VAL A 138 1.62 13.52 -5.40
CA VAL A 138 0.50 12.89 -4.69
C VAL A 138 0.53 13.26 -3.20
N SER A 139 -0.52 12.93 -2.44
CA SER A 139 -0.50 13.20 -1.00
C SER A 139 0.58 12.38 -0.27
N SER A 140 1.11 12.85 0.87
CA SER A 140 2.07 12.09 1.70
C SER A 140 1.53 10.72 2.09
N ASN A 141 0.25 10.62 2.44
CA ASN A 141 -0.40 9.34 2.72
C ASN A 141 -0.40 8.43 1.49
N THR A 142 -0.65 8.98 0.30
CA THR A 142 -0.58 8.22 -0.95
C THR A 142 0.83 7.71 -1.18
N PHE A 143 1.85 8.56 -1.02
CA PHE A 143 3.25 8.15 -1.15
C PHE A 143 3.60 7.02 -0.19
N GLU A 144 3.33 7.19 1.11
CA GLU A 144 3.60 6.18 2.14
C GLU A 144 2.91 4.85 1.84
N LYS A 145 1.62 4.90 1.47
CA LYS A 145 0.84 3.70 1.12
C LYS A 145 1.33 3.04 -0.17
N CYS A 146 1.66 3.81 -1.21
CA CYS A 146 2.24 3.26 -2.44
C CYS A 146 3.58 2.55 -2.15
N THR A 147 4.44 3.14 -1.29
CA THR A 147 5.73 2.54 -0.88
C THR A 147 5.52 1.25 -0.09
N MET A 148 4.55 1.25 0.83
CA MET A 148 4.30 0.14 1.74
C MET A 148 3.65 -1.07 1.05
N GLU A 149 2.60 -0.84 0.25
CA GLU A 149 1.89 -1.93 -0.43
C GLU A 149 2.63 -2.43 -1.69
N GLY A 150 3.58 -1.65 -2.21
CA GLY A 150 4.38 -2.02 -3.37
C GLY A 150 3.70 -1.80 -4.73
N THR A 151 2.37 -1.69 -4.79
CA THR A 151 1.59 -1.38 -6.00
C THR A 151 0.57 -0.27 -5.73
N CYS A 152 0.47 0.68 -6.65
CA CYS A 152 -0.41 1.84 -6.51
C CYS A 152 -1.15 2.19 -7.82
N LEU A 153 -2.43 2.55 -7.71
CA LEU A 153 -3.26 3.04 -8.79
C LEU A 153 -3.51 4.54 -8.64
N LEU A 154 -2.97 5.31 -9.57
CA LEU A 154 -3.14 6.77 -9.61
C LEU A 154 -4.50 7.16 -10.16
N ASN A 155 -4.95 8.37 -9.85
CA ASN A 155 -6.27 8.88 -10.24
C ASN A 155 -6.41 9.03 -11.77
N ASP A 156 -5.30 9.27 -12.48
CA ASP A 156 -5.25 9.29 -13.93
C ASP A 156 -5.32 7.89 -14.57
N GLY A 157 -5.32 6.82 -13.76
CA GLY A 157 -5.44 5.43 -14.16
C GLY A 157 -4.11 4.75 -14.50
N ARG A 158 -2.98 5.41 -14.27
CA ARG A 158 -1.67 4.74 -14.28
C ARG A 158 -1.57 3.79 -13.10
N LEU A 159 -1.10 2.58 -13.37
CA LEU A 159 -0.68 1.62 -12.36
C LEU A 159 0.84 1.70 -12.24
N ILE A 160 1.31 1.84 -11.01
CA ILE A 160 2.73 1.92 -10.69
C ILE A 160 3.11 0.83 -9.69
N ASN A 161 4.35 0.38 -9.78
CA ASN A 161 4.97 -0.50 -8.80
C ASN A 161 6.18 0.20 -8.17
N VAL A 162 6.45 -0.10 -6.91
CA VAL A 162 7.76 0.16 -6.30
C VAL A 162 8.82 -0.61 -7.09
N ASP A 163 9.96 0.03 -7.29
CA ASP A 163 11.12 -0.54 -7.97
C ASP A 163 12.22 -0.81 -6.94
N ILE A 164 13.19 0.09 -6.79
CA ILE A 164 14.28 -0.05 -5.82
C ILE A 164 14.15 1.06 -4.77
N LYS A 165 14.06 0.70 -3.48
CA LYS A 165 13.81 1.65 -2.37
C LYS A 165 12.50 2.42 -2.62
N ASP A 166 12.51 3.73 -2.44
CA ASP A 166 11.37 4.63 -2.62
C ASP A 166 11.22 5.13 -4.08
N SER A 167 11.74 4.38 -5.06
CA SER A 167 11.54 4.67 -6.48
C SER A 167 10.44 3.82 -7.07
N PHE A 168 9.82 4.32 -8.14
CA PHE A 168 8.64 3.73 -8.76
C PHE A 168 8.83 3.57 -10.27
N LYS A 169 8.03 2.70 -10.86
CA LYS A 169 7.90 2.54 -12.32
C LYS A 169 6.44 2.48 -12.72
N VAL A 170 6.10 3.09 -13.84
CA VAL A 170 4.79 2.93 -14.47
C VAL A 170 4.77 1.59 -15.20
N ILE A 171 3.82 0.73 -14.84
CA ILE A 171 3.69 -0.63 -15.39
C ILE A 171 2.43 -0.80 -16.23
N GLY A 172 1.61 0.23 -16.34
CA GLY A 172 0.46 0.27 -17.23
C GLY A 172 -0.39 1.52 -17.08
N GLY A 173 -1.18 1.83 -18.10
CA GLY A 173 -2.17 2.90 -18.08
C GLY A 173 -3.60 2.38 -17.99
N ARG A 174 -4.56 3.25 -18.33
CA ARG A 174 -5.96 2.86 -18.56
C ARG A 174 -6.08 1.89 -19.72
N ASN A 175 -7.05 0.98 -19.64
CA ASN A 175 -7.33 -0.06 -20.64
C ASN A 175 -6.14 -0.98 -20.90
N ARG A 176 -5.24 -1.17 -19.92
CA ARG A 176 -4.14 -2.12 -20.03
C ARG A 176 -4.66 -3.55 -20.15
N LYS A 177 -3.95 -4.35 -20.93
CA LYS A 177 -4.21 -5.79 -21.16
C LYS A 177 -3.16 -6.71 -20.54
N LYS A 178 -2.13 -6.12 -19.94
CA LYS A 178 -1.00 -6.76 -19.25
C LYS A 178 -0.87 -6.09 -17.89
N ASN A 179 -0.23 -6.76 -16.92
CA ASN A 179 0.06 -6.19 -15.61
C ASN A 179 -1.21 -5.67 -14.92
N LEU A 180 -2.27 -6.47 -15.01
CA LEU A 180 -3.64 -6.03 -14.71
C LEU A 180 -3.74 -5.53 -13.26
N PHE A 181 -3.14 -6.29 -12.35
CA PHE A 181 -3.16 -6.06 -10.89
C PHE A 181 -1.78 -5.74 -10.30
N GLY A 182 -0.79 -5.48 -11.15
CA GLY A 182 0.56 -5.18 -10.71
C GLY A 182 1.52 -6.35 -10.76
N TYR A 183 2.76 -6.05 -10.40
CA TYR A 183 3.83 -7.02 -10.30
C TYR A 183 4.13 -7.35 -8.84
N GLY A 184 4.40 -8.63 -8.57
CA GLY A 184 5.22 -9.02 -7.43
C GLY A 184 6.71 -8.77 -7.71
N SER A 185 7.57 -9.04 -6.73
CA SER A 185 8.96 -8.62 -6.71
C SER A 185 9.83 -9.16 -7.87
N ARG A 186 9.39 -10.22 -8.57
CA ARG A 186 10.04 -10.80 -9.76
C ARG A 186 9.30 -10.56 -11.07
N LYS A 187 8.53 -9.47 -11.17
CA LYS A 187 7.66 -9.16 -12.34
C LYS A 187 6.61 -10.23 -12.63
N GLN A 188 6.27 -11.06 -11.63
CA GLN A 188 5.15 -11.98 -11.72
C GLN A 188 3.85 -11.18 -11.62
N ASN A 189 2.90 -11.42 -12.52
CA ASN A 189 1.59 -10.79 -12.42
C ASN A 189 0.89 -11.26 -11.15
N LEU A 190 0.45 -10.31 -10.33
CA LEU A 190 -0.41 -10.60 -9.19
C LEU A 190 -1.79 -11.04 -9.68
N ALA A 191 -2.37 -12.01 -8.97
CA ALA A 191 -3.66 -12.62 -9.26
C ALA A 191 -4.58 -12.47 -8.02
N PRO A 192 -5.75 -11.83 -8.18
CA PRO A 192 -6.72 -11.64 -7.11
C PRO A 192 -7.01 -12.94 -6.36
N PHE A 193 -6.88 -12.90 -5.03
CA PHE A 193 -7.18 -14.02 -4.14
C PHE A 193 -6.41 -15.30 -4.46
N VAL A 194 -5.24 -15.22 -5.08
CA VAL A 194 -4.37 -16.38 -5.35
C VAL A 194 -2.94 -16.08 -4.93
N SER A 195 -2.46 -14.90 -5.30
CA SER A 195 -1.08 -14.52 -5.03
C SER A 195 -0.85 -14.33 -3.54
N ILE A 196 0.25 -14.91 -3.06
CA ILE A 196 0.77 -14.67 -1.72
C ILE A 196 2.23 -14.18 -1.80
N ALA A 197 2.60 -13.32 -0.84
CA ALA A 197 3.98 -12.94 -0.60
C ALA A 197 4.61 -13.85 0.45
N ALA A 198 5.81 -14.40 0.17
CA ALA A 198 6.55 -15.26 1.11
C ALA A 198 8.05 -15.33 0.75
N ASN A 199 8.93 -14.87 1.65
CA ASN A 199 10.38 -14.75 1.37
C ASN A 199 11.15 -16.08 1.38
N ASP A 200 10.58 -17.13 1.99
CA ASP A 200 11.27 -18.39 2.27
C ASP A 200 10.60 -19.60 1.60
N LEU A 201 9.76 -19.33 0.59
CA LEU A 201 9.14 -20.34 -0.26
C LEU A 201 9.51 -20.14 -1.73
N PRO A 202 9.59 -21.20 -2.54
CA PRO A 202 9.88 -21.05 -3.97
C PRO A 202 8.78 -20.30 -4.70
N TYR A 203 9.15 -19.40 -5.61
CA TYR A 203 8.21 -18.79 -6.55
C TYR A 203 7.46 -19.84 -7.37
N GLY A 204 6.18 -19.60 -7.58
CA GLY A 204 5.27 -20.52 -8.26
C GLY A 204 4.85 -21.73 -7.40
N GLN A 205 5.40 -21.90 -6.19
CA GLN A 205 4.94 -22.95 -5.28
C GLN A 205 3.47 -22.75 -4.98
N THR A 206 2.65 -23.76 -5.29
CA THR A 206 1.25 -23.80 -4.88
C THR A 206 1.14 -24.44 -3.50
N MET A 207 0.14 -24.02 -2.73
CA MET A 207 -0.19 -24.64 -1.46
C MET A 207 -1.67 -24.48 -1.17
N TYR A 208 -2.19 -25.42 -0.39
CA TYR A 208 -3.56 -25.41 0.08
C TYR A 208 -3.63 -24.91 1.52
N LEU A 209 -4.41 -23.86 1.74
CA LEU A 209 -4.69 -23.23 3.02
C LEU A 209 -6.14 -23.55 3.40
N SER A 210 -6.35 -24.45 4.36
CA SER A 210 -7.70 -24.94 4.67
C SER A 210 -8.66 -23.84 5.15
N GLN A 211 -8.12 -22.78 5.75
CA GLN A 211 -8.85 -21.61 6.23
C GLN A 211 -9.43 -20.76 5.11
N LEU A 212 -8.88 -20.85 3.89
CA LEU A 212 -9.40 -20.15 2.73
C LEU A 212 -10.36 -21.01 1.91
N ASP A 213 -10.47 -22.31 2.18
CA ASP A 213 -11.43 -23.16 1.48
C ASP A 213 -12.85 -22.92 1.98
N GLY A 214 -13.77 -22.67 1.06
CA GLY A 214 -15.15 -22.32 1.38
C GLY A 214 -15.36 -20.85 1.77
N VAL A 215 -14.29 -20.04 1.87
CA VAL A 215 -14.44 -18.61 2.19
C VAL A 215 -15.05 -17.88 1.00
N ARG A 216 -16.10 -17.11 1.25
CA ARG A 216 -16.71 -16.22 0.26
C ARG A 216 -15.89 -14.94 0.15
N MET A 217 -15.35 -14.68 -1.04
CA MET A 217 -14.63 -13.44 -1.34
C MET A 217 -15.61 -12.28 -1.53
N SER A 218 -15.09 -11.05 -1.54
CA SER A 218 -15.87 -9.81 -1.75
C SER A 218 -16.63 -9.78 -3.09
N ASN A 219 -16.10 -10.44 -4.12
CA ASN A 219 -16.75 -10.61 -5.43
C ASN A 219 -17.84 -11.70 -5.44
N GLY A 220 -18.10 -12.36 -4.31
CA GLY A 220 -19.10 -13.41 -4.14
C GLY A 220 -18.66 -14.81 -4.57
N LEU A 221 -17.47 -14.98 -5.15
CA LEU A 221 -16.89 -16.28 -5.45
C LEU A 221 -16.45 -17.00 -4.16
N ILE A 222 -16.42 -18.33 -4.20
CA ILE A 222 -15.97 -19.18 -3.09
C ILE A 222 -14.55 -19.64 -3.39
N HIS A 223 -13.63 -19.31 -2.49
CA HIS A 223 -12.23 -19.68 -2.60
C HIS A 223 -12.03 -21.17 -2.29
N ASN A 224 -11.11 -21.83 -3.00
CA ASN A 224 -10.87 -23.29 -2.96
C ASN A 224 -9.66 -23.69 -2.12
N GLY A 225 -9.20 -22.82 -1.24
CA GLY A 225 -8.00 -22.98 -0.42
C GLY A 225 -6.66 -22.88 -1.16
N CYS A 226 -6.61 -22.92 -2.49
CA CYS A 226 -5.34 -22.98 -3.22
C CYS A 226 -4.78 -21.58 -3.53
N VAL A 227 -3.52 -21.35 -3.14
CA VAL A 227 -2.78 -20.10 -3.36
C VAL A 227 -1.42 -20.39 -3.99
N ARG A 228 -0.72 -19.34 -4.45
CA ARG A 228 0.60 -19.45 -5.09
C ARG A 228 1.55 -18.33 -4.68
N VAL A 229 2.81 -18.67 -4.45
CA VAL A 229 3.89 -17.70 -4.17
C VAL A 229 4.22 -16.91 -5.44
N ASP A 230 3.79 -15.65 -5.46
CA ASP A 230 3.95 -14.74 -6.59
C ASP A 230 4.73 -13.47 -6.22
N ASP A 231 5.05 -13.29 -4.93
CA ASP A 231 5.66 -12.07 -4.42
C ASP A 231 6.61 -12.33 -3.23
N ASP A 232 7.46 -11.36 -2.93
CA ASP A 232 8.27 -11.25 -1.72
C ASP A 232 7.90 -9.96 -0.98
N SER A 233 8.19 -9.89 0.31
CA SER A 233 7.99 -8.67 1.10
C SER A 233 9.31 -8.19 1.69
N TYR A 234 9.59 -6.90 1.56
CA TYR A 234 10.79 -6.28 2.13
C TYR A 234 10.79 -6.31 3.67
N SER A 235 9.63 -6.47 4.30
CA SER A 235 9.48 -6.45 5.76
C SER A 235 9.48 -7.84 6.39
N PHE A 236 9.44 -8.90 5.57
CA PHE A 236 9.30 -10.27 6.09
C PHE A 236 10.66 -10.88 6.43
N GLY A 237 10.67 -11.62 7.53
CA GLY A 237 11.75 -12.56 7.84
C GLY A 237 11.50 -13.89 7.14
N SER A 238 10.96 -14.84 7.89
CA SER A 238 10.62 -16.20 7.44
C SER A 238 9.24 -16.59 7.97
N CYS A 239 8.58 -17.55 7.32
CA CYS A 239 7.38 -18.21 7.82
C CYS A 239 6.18 -17.27 7.98
N GLN A 240 6.04 -16.31 7.06
CA GLN A 240 4.94 -15.35 7.03
C GLN A 240 4.37 -15.33 5.62
N LEU A 241 3.04 -15.25 5.56
CA LEU A 241 2.29 -15.22 4.33
C LEU A 241 1.48 -13.93 4.27
N ASP A 242 1.54 -13.22 3.15
CA ASP A 242 0.65 -12.08 2.86
C ASP A 242 -0.28 -12.41 1.72
N PHE A 243 -1.59 -12.19 1.88
CA PHE A 243 -2.58 -12.57 0.88
C PHE A 243 -3.06 -11.38 0.06
N PHE A 244 -2.94 -11.47 -1.27
CA PHE A 244 -3.34 -10.39 -2.16
C PHE A 244 -4.86 -10.33 -2.36
N VAL A 245 -5.49 -9.29 -1.83
CA VAL A 245 -6.96 -9.11 -1.87
C VAL A 245 -7.43 -8.02 -2.84
N VAL A 246 -6.55 -7.41 -3.63
CA VAL A 246 -6.83 -6.36 -4.64
C VAL A 246 -7.08 -4.96 -4.09
N SER A 247 -8.05 -4.76 -3.19
CA SER A 247 -8.39 -3.42 -2.68
C SER A 247 -8.60 -3.37 -1.17
N TYR A 248 -8.56 -2.16 -0.59
CA TYR A 248 -8.88 -1.95 0.83
C TYR A 248 -10.31 -2.40 1.19
N VAL A 249 -11.26 -2.28 0.27
CA VAL A 249 -12.62 -2.78 0.50
C VAL A 249 -12.63 -4.30 0.61
N ASP A 250 -11.86 -4.98 -0.22
CA ASP A 250 -11.73 -6.44 -0.18
C ASP A 250 -11.05 -6.88 1.13
N TYR A 251 -10.04 -6.14 1.59
CA TYR A 251 -9.40 -6.36 2.89
C TYR A 251 -10.38 -6.32 4.07
N LEU A 252 -11.34 -5.39 4.03
CA LEU A 252 -12.37 -5.30 5.07
C LEU A 252 -13.39 -6.44 5.02
N LEU A 253 -13.61 -7.03 3.84
CA LEU A 253 -14.64 -8.04 3.61
C LEU A 253 -14.12 -9.47 3.71
N VAL A 254 -12.85 -9.70 3.39
CA VAL A 254 -12.21 -11.03 3.47
C VAL A 254 -11.68 -11.23 4.88
N GLU A 255 -12.40 -12.04 5.65
CA GLU A 255 -11.96 -12.44 6.99
C GLU A 255 -10.81 -13.45 6.87
N SER A 256 -9.58 -12.99 7.16
CA SER A 256 -8.42 -13.88 7.29
C SER A 256 -8.07 -14.08 8.77
N GLY A 257 -8.22 -15.32 9.23
CA GLY A 257 -7.66 -15.74 10.52
C GLY A 257 -6.22 -16.23 10.36
N PRO A 258 -5.52 -16.52 11.47
CA PRO A 258 -4.21 -17.17 11.39
C PRO A 258 -4.31 -18.53 10.68
N ILE A 259 -3.27 -18.87 9.92
CA ILE A 259 -3.21 -20.14 9.18
C ILE A 259 -2.42 -21.14 10.01
N ASN A 260 -3.04 -22.27 10.34
CA ASN A 260 -2.45 -23.37 11.12
C ASN A 260 -2.49 -24.71 10.38
N ARG A 261 -2.96 -24.73 9.13
CA ARG A 261 -3.14 -25.93 8.32
C ARG A 261 -2.77 -25.63 6.87
N ILE A 262 -1.49 -25.85 6.57
CA ILE A 262 -0.90 -25.67 5.24
C ILE A 262 -0.55 -27.04 4.69
N SER A 263 -1.02 -27.32 3.48
CA SER A 263 -0.57 -28.48 2.70
C SER A 263 0.21 -27.98 1.50
N PHE A 264 1.43 -28.48 1.32
CA PHE A 264 2.31 -28.17 0.18
C PHE A 264 2.09 -29.14 -0.99
N GLU A 265 0.90 -29.71 -1.09
CA GLU A 265 0.48 -30.52 -2.22
C GLU A 265 0.17 -29.62 -3.42
N ASN A 266 0.44 -30.12 -4.62
CA ASN A 266 0.06 -29.43 -5.85
C ASN A 266 -1.47 -29.29 -5.89
N CYS A 267 -1.95 -28.06 -5.87
CA CYS A 267 -3.36 -27.74 -6.00
C CYS A 267 -3.58 -26.84 -7.23
N THR A 268 -4.81 -26.83 -7.74
CA THR A 268 -5.19 -25.96 -8.87
C THR A 268 -5.70 -24.64 -8.34
N VAL A 269 -4.94 -23.56 -8.60
CA VAL A 269 -5.41 -22.19 -8.38
C VAL A 269 -6.52 -21.86 -9.38
N LYS A 270 -7.56 -21.15 -8.93
CA LYS A 270 -8.65 -20.69 -9.78
C LYS A 270 -8.44 -19.23 -10.18
N ASN A 271 -9.09 -18.82 -11.26
CA ASN A 271 -9.22 -17.41 -11.59
C ASN A 271 -10.37 -16.78 -10.79
N TYR A 272 -10.06 -15.81 -9.93
CA TYR A 272 -11.05 -15.02 -9.19
C TYR A 272 -11.18 -13.58 -9.69
N ALA A 273 -10.52 -13.20 -10.79
CA ALA A 273 -10.69 -11.88 -11.38
C ALA A 273 -12.10 -11.74 -11.98
N THR A 274 -12.72 -10.58 -11.77
CA THR A 274 -14.05 -10.26 -12.30
C THR A 274 -14.01 -8.98 -13.13
N GLU A 275 -15.04 -8.73 -13.94
CA GLU A 275 -15.15 -7.47 -14.68
C GLU A 275 -15.11 -6.24 -13.78
N ASP A 276 -15.71 -6.30 -12.60
CA ASP A 276 -15.74 -5.17 -11.67
C ASP A 276 -14.35 -4.86 -11.12
N MET A 277 -13.55 -5.89 -10.84
CA MET A 277 -12.15 -5.73 -10.47
C MET A 277 -11.34 -5.10 -11.60
N MET A 278 -11.55 -5.55 -12.84
CA MET A 278 -10.88 -4.99 -14.03
C MET A 278 -11.24 -3.52 -14.23
N LYS A 279 -12.52 -3.17 -14.12
CA LYS A 279 -12.99 -1.77 -14.16
C LYS A 279 -12.39 -0.96 -13.02
N TRP A 280 -12.33 -1.52 -11.81
CA TRP A 280 -11.78 -0.84 -10.63
C TRP A 280 -10.31 -0.49 -10.78
N VAL A 281 -9.49 -1.43 -11.32
CA VAL A 281 -8.08 -1.19 -11.62
C VAL A 281 -7.86 -0.39 -12.92
N GLY A 282 -8.91 -0.13 -13.70
CA GLY A 282 -8.82 0.58 -14.98
C GLY A 282 -8.19 -0.25 -16.11
N ALA A 283 -8.30 -1.57 -16.06
CA ALA A 283 -7.85 -2.48 -17.11
C ALA A 283 -8.94 -2.77 -18.15
N ASP A 284 -8.54 -3.27 -19.32
CA ASP A 284 -9.48 -3.70 -20.36
C ASP A 284 -10.15 -5.03 -19.94
N VAL A 285 -11.48 -5.04 -19.87
CA VAL A 285 -12.26 -6.23 -19.47
C VAL A 285 -12.07 -7.42 -20.41
N SER A 286 -11.72 -7.19 -21.69
CA SER A 286 -11.39 -8.27 -22.62
C SER A 286 -10.13 -9.03 -22.22
N ALA A 287 -9.27 -8.47 -21.36
CA ALA A 287 -8.10 -9.16 -20.86
C ALA A 287 -8.45 -10.29 -19.86
N LEU A 288 -9.68 -10.35 -19.34
CA LEU A 288 -10.12 -11.47 -18.48
C LEU A 288 -10.01 -12.82 -19.17
N SER A 289 -10.29 -12.88 -20.48
CA SER A 289 -10.21 -14.14 -21.24
C SER A 289 -8.78 -14.63 -21.39
N ILE A 290 -7.79 -13.76 -21.15
CA ILE A 290 -6.39 -14.14 -21.22
C ILE A 290 -6.05 -14.86 -19.91
N ILE A 291 -6.53 -14.39 -18.73
CA ILE A 291 -6.16 -14.95 -17.42
C ILE A 291 -6.53 -16.44 -17.35
N PRO A 292 -5.53 -17.36 -17.31
CA PRO A 292 -5.80 -18.78 -17.35
C PRO A 292 -6.63 -19.18 -16.15
N ASN A 293 -7.67 -20.00 -16.39
CA ASN A 293 -8.52 -20.57 -15.35
C ASN A 293 -7.78 -21.58 -14.46
N ASP A 294 -6.65 -22.10 -14.95
CA ASP A 294 -5.76 -23.05 -14.29
C ASP A 294 -4.31 -22.63 -14.58
N GLN A 295 -3.59 -22.16 -13.56
CA GLN A 295 -2.23 -21.64 -13.74
C GLN A 295 -1.15 -22.65 -13.33
N ARG A 296 -1.32 -23.92 -13.68
CA ARG A 296 -0.39 -24.98 -13.27
C ARG A 296 0.99 -24.92 -13.92
N ASP A 297 1.14 -24.50 -15.18
CA ASP A 297 2.44 -24.66 -15.87
C ASP A 297 2.85 -23.52 -16.83
N ASP A 298 1.95 -22.62 -17.24
CA ASP A 298 2.21 -21.68 -18.34
C ASP A 298 2.37 -20.21 -17.91
N TRP A 299 2.71 -19.97 -16.64
CA TRP A 299 2.92 -18.60 -16.14
C TRP A 299 4.11 -17.90 -16.81
N LYS A 300 5.03 -18.66 -17.42
CA LYS A 300 6.16 -18.12 -18.16
C LYS A 300 5.73 -17.38 -19.43
N ASP A 301 4.66 -17.83 -20.11
CA ASP A 301 4.12 -17.13 -21.28
C ASP A 301 3.33 -15.87 -20.88
N TRP A 302 2.87 -15.81 -19.62
CA TRP A 302 2.29 -14.61 -19.00
C TRP A 302 3.32 -13.58 -18.56
N MET A 303 4.57 -14.00 -18.37
CA MET A 303 5.70 -13.09 -18.20
C MET A 303 6.06 -12.51 -19.56
N VAL A 304 5.36 -11.44 -19.92
CA VAL A 304 5.70 -10.66 -21.09
C VAL A 304 7.15 -10.20 -20.95
N HIS A 305 7.95 -10.53 -21.96
CA HIS A 305 9.16 -9.78 -22.30
C HIS A 305 8.75 -8.32 -22.47
N ASP A 306 8.93 -7.51 -21.42
CA ASP A 306 8.88 -6.07 -21.51
C ASP A 306 10.06 -5.66 -22.40
N GLU A 307 9.86 -5.69 -23.71
CA GLU A 307 10.62 -4.82 -24.58
C GLU A 307 10.20 -3.40 -24.22
N GLU A 308 11.16 -2.65 -23.66
CA GLU A 308 11.03 -1.27 -23.27
C GLU A 308 10.46 -0.44 -24.43
N HIS A 309 9.14 -0.25 -24.45
CA HIS A 309 8.53 0.79 -25.24
C HIS A 309 8.35 1.98 -24.30
N PRO A 310 9.21 3.00 -24.39
CA PRO A 310 9.04 4.19 -23.57
C PRO A 310 7.67 4.78 -23.87
N PHE A 311 6.79 4.81 -22.87
CA PHE A 311 5.56 5.57 -22.92
C PHE A 311 5.95 7.03 -23.16
N THR A 312 5.88 7.47 -24.41
CA THR A 312 6.02 8.87 -24.76
C THR A 312 4.75 9.55 -24.27
N THR A 313 4.85 10.22 -23.12
CA THR A 313 3.78 11.08 -22.62
C THR A 313 3.55 12.17 -23.67
N VAL A 314 2.50 12.02 -24.49
CA VAL A 314 2.05 13.09 -25.37
C VAL A 314 1.39 14.14 -24.49
N ILE A 315 2.18 15.09 -24.00
CA ILE A 315 1.67 16.33 -23.43
C ILE A 315 1.15 17.13 -24.62
N ASN A 316 -0.16 17.11 -24.84
CA ASN A 316 -0.82 18.03 -25.76
C ASN A 316 -0.68 19.45 -25.20
N ALA A 317 0.39 20.14 -25.59
CA ALA A 317 0.47 21.59 -25.52
C ALA A 317 -0.51 22.14 -26.56
N THR A 318 -1.74 22.44 -26.14
CA THR A 318 -2.66 23.24 -26.93
C THR A 318 -2.04 24.61 -27.17
N ASN A 319 -1.59 24.83 -28.41
CA ASN A 319 -1.29 26.13 -28.98
C ASN A 319 -2.55 27.02 -28.89
N VAL A 320 -2.57 27.95 -27.94
CA VAL A 320 -3.48 29.09 -27.97
C VAL A 320 -2.96 30.06 -29.02
N SER A 321 -3.51 29.92 -30.22
CA SER A 321 -3.35 30.89 -31.30
C SER A 321 -4.16 32.15 -30.97
N SER A 322 -3.46 33.27 -30.86
CA SER A 322 -4.03 34.60 -30.80
C SER A 322 -4.65 34.95 -32.16
N SER A 323 -5.98 35.08 -32.21
CA SER A 323 -6.66 35.75 -33.31
C SER A 323 -7.38 36.98 -32.77
N SER A 324 -6.95 38.12 -33.31
CA SER A 324 -7.45 39.46 -33.06
C SER A 324 -8.73 39.71 -33.87
N ALA A 325 -9.81 40.07 -33.19
CA ALA A 325 -10.95 40.74 -33.81
C ALA A 325 -11.53 41.77 -32.84
N THR A 326 -11.38 43.04 -33.22
CA THR A 326 -11.98 44.23 -32.60
C THR A 326 -13.50 44.23 -32.79
N PRO A 327 -14.26 44.85 -31.86
CA PRO A 327 -14.92 46.08 -32.28
C PRO A 327 -14.90 47.21 -31.24
N SER A 328 -14.87 48.41 -31.81
CA SER A 328 -14.97 49.74 -31.20
C SER A 328 -16.30 49.97 -30.47
N VAL A 329 -16.28 50.50 -29.23
CA VAL A 329 -17.12 51.62 -28.73
C VAL A 329 -16.40 52.33 -27.54
N LYS A 330 -16.62 53.65 -27.48
CA LYS A 330 -16.06 54.81 -26.76
C LYS A 330 -16.07 54.85 -25.19
N PRO A 331 -15.43 55.87 -24.57
CA PRO A 331 -14.67 55.75 -23.31
C PRO A 331 -15.39 56.29 -22.06
N SER A 332 -14.89 55.90 -20.88
CA SER A 332 -15.13 56.60 -19.61
C SER A 332 -13.85 56.67 -18.76
N THR A 333 -13.30 57.88 -18.73
CA THR A 333 -12.59 58.63 -17.68
C THR A 333 -12.06 57.90 -16.42
N THR A 334 -10.71 57.87 -16.33
CA THR A 334 -9.80 58.25 -15.22
C THR A 334 -10.00 57.69 -13.79
N MET A 335 -8.99 56.93 -13.31
CA MET A 335 -8.15 57.38 -12.19
C MET A 335 -6.81 56.61 -12.14
N THR A 336 -5.72 57.37 -12.19
CA THR A 336 -4.32 56.93 -12.07
C THR A 336 -3.88 57.02 -10.61
N ILE A 337 -3.29 55.95 -10.06
CA ILE A 337 -2.45 56.02 -8.86
C ILE A 337 -1.14 55.33 -9.20
N ASN A 338 -0.07 56.12 -9.29
CA ASN A 338 1.31 55.66 -9.37
C ASN A 338 1.76 55.22 -7.97
N ALA A 339 2.27 54.00 -7.85
CA ALA A 339 3.11 53.58 -6.73
C ALA A 339 4.44 53.09 -7.29
N THR A 340 5.46 53.94 -7.15
CA THR A 340 6.86 53.66 -7.45
C THR A 340 7.43 52.87 -6.27
N SER A 341 7.91 51.64 -6.51
CA SER A 341 8.73 50.90 -5.54
C SER A 341 10.05 50.50 -6.19
N SER A 342 11.11 51.17 -5.76
CA SER A 342 12.50 50.87 -6.06
C SER A 342 13.14 50.18 -4.84
N SER A 343 13.69 48.98 -5.03
CA SER A 343 14.77 48.44 -4.18
C SER A 343 15.56 47.40 -4.99
N VAL A 344 16.77 47.77 -5.41
CA VAL A 344 18.07 47.38 -4.82
C VAL A 344 18.43 45.92 -5.12
N THR A 345 19.25 45.77 -6.16
CA THR A 345 20.01 44.56 -6.51
C THR A 345 21.22 44.42 -5.59
N HIS A 346 21.36 43.28 -4.92
CA HIS A 346 22.59 42.88 -4.21
C HIS A 346 23.54 42.14 -5.16
N PRO A 347 24.86 42.44 -5.15
CA PRO A 347 25.85 41.66 -5.89
C PRO A 347 26.21 40.37 -5.13
N VAL A 348 26.20 39.26 -5.86
CA VAL A 348 26.72 37.95 -5.43
C VAL A 348 28.24 37.96 -5.59
N THR A 349 28.97 37.80 -4.49
CA THR A 349 30.41 37.56 -4.47
C THR A 349 30.69 36.06 -4.50
N HIS A 350 31.37 35.61 -5.56
CA HIS A 350 31.99 34.29 -5.63
C HIS A 350 33.33 34.32 -4.88
N SER A 351 33.50 33.45 -3.88
CA SER A 351 34.80 33.13 -3.29
C SER A 351 35.19 31.69 -3.65
N THR A 352 36.08 31.56 -4.63
CA THR A 352 36.90 30.37 -4.85
C THR A 352 38.04 30.34 -3.83
N THR A 353 38.20 29.24 -3.10
CA THR A 353 39.44 28.97 -2.36
C THR A 353 39.88 27.54 -2.62
N SER A 354 40.89 27.43 -3.47
CA SER A 354 41.81 26.31 -3.56
C SER A 354 42.75 26.34 -2.35
N GLN A 355 42.92 25.22 -1.65
CA GLN A 355 44.17 24.95 -0.95
C GLN A 355 44.60 23.49 -1.08
N ALA A 356 45.86 23.37 -1.49
CA ALA A 356 46.63 22.16 -1.61
C ALA A 356 47.25 21.76 -0.26
N GLY A 357 47.40 20.46 -0.07
CA GLY A 357 48.58 19.82 0.52
C GLY A 357 48.85 19.99 2.01
N SER A 358 48.86 18.88 2.75
CA SER A 358 50.05 18.52 3.54
C SER A 358 50.05 17.03 3.90
N LYS A 359 51.19 16.39 3.62
CA LYS A 359 51.60 15.09 4.15
C LYS A 359 52.05 15.27 5.59
N THR A 360 51.67 14.33 6.48
CA THR A 360 52.58 13.94 7.57
C THR A 360 52.32 12.50 8.03
N THR A 361 53.44 11.79 8.13
CA THR A 361 53.68 10.45 8.65
C THR A 361 53.69 10.40 10.18
N ASN A 362 53.30 9.26 10.76
CA ASN A 362 53.94 8.52 11.87
C ASN A 362 52.99 7.38 12.29
N SER A 363 53.33 6.09 12.19
CA SER A 363 54.37 5.32 12.90
C SER A 363 54.08 5.13 14.40
N THR A 364 54.29 3.87 14.83
CA THR A 364 54.29 3.29 16.19
C THR A 364 52.93 3.10 16.91
N ARG A 365 52.68 2.08 17.74
CA ARG A 365 53.16 0.70 18.01
C ARG A 365 52.47 0.30 19.34
N SER A 366 52.04 -0.96 19.44
CA SER A 366 51.69 -1.70 20.67
C SER A 366 50.47 -1.27 21.50
N LYS A 367 49.49 -2.17 21.62
CA LYS A 367 49.50 -3.24 22.62
C LYS A 367 48.74 -4.46 22.12
#